data_AF-A0AAV4CXQ0-F1
#
_entry.id   AF-A0AAV4CXQ0-F1
#
_cell.length_a   1.000
_cell.length_b   1.000
_cell.length_c   1.000
_cell.angle_alpha   90.00
_cell.angle_beta   90.00
_cell.angle_gamma   90.00
#
_symmetry.space_group_name_H-M   'P 1'
#
loop_
_entity.id
_entity.type
_entity.pdbx_description
1 polymer ?
#
loop_
_entity_poly.entity_id
_entity_poly.type
_entity_poly.pdbx_seq_one_letter_code
_entity_poly.pdbx_strand_id
1 'polypeptide(L)'
;MLCGEFEDYAHLGRSRYIANHACVFMARGLTANWKQPLGFVFSSGTVKDVSLKQLILIAIIELEQIGLCVKAVICDPGSNNRPSQNP
;
A
#
# COMPACT_ATOMS: atom_id res chain seq x y z
N MET A 1 1.68 15.19 22.32
CA MET A 1 1.10 13.89 22.66
C MET A 1 1.50 12.92 21.57
N LEU A 2 2.60 12.18 21.78
CA LEU A 2 3.19 11.27 20.79
C LEU A 2 2.80 9.84 21.18
N CYS A 3 1.65 9.35 20.72
CA CYS A 3 1.26 7.95 20.87
C CYS A 3 1.73 7.21 19.62
N GLY A 4 2.84 6.47 19.73
CA GLY A 4 3.43 5.67 18.64
C GLY A 4 2.39 4.79 17.96
N GLU A 5 2.23 5.00 16.67
CA GLU A 5 1.12 4.49 15.87
C GLU A 5 1.31 2.99 15.64
N PHE A 6 0.58 2.16 16.39
CA PHE A 6 0.50 0.73 16.10
C PHE A 6 0.09 0.49 14.63
N GLU A 7 0.46 -0.66 14.10
CA GLU A 7 0.05 -1.14 12.78
C GLU A 7 -1.46 -0.96 12.59
N ASP A 8 -1.81 -0.27 11.51
CA ASP A 8 -3.16 0.18 11.18
C ASP A 8 -3.35 0.07 9.67
N TYR A 9 -4.19 -0.89 9.26
CA TYR A 9 -4.57 -1.13 7.88
C TYR A 9 -5.91 -0.47 7.54
N ALA A 10 -6.20 0.67 8.17
CA ALA A 10 -7.44 1.42 8.04
C ALA A 10 -8.66 0.53 8.34
N HIS A 11 -9.54 0.33 7.35
CA HIS A 11 -10.76 -0.46 7.50
C HIS A 11 -10.51 -1.95 7.74
N LEU A 12 -9.29 -2.46 7.52
CA LEU A 12 -8.92 -3.84 7.85
C LEU A 12 -8.55 -4.04 9.32
N GLY A 13 -8.47 -2.95 10.08
CA GLY A 13 -8.26 -2.95 11.51
C GLY A 13 -6.82 -2.67 11.93
N ARG A 14 -6.67 -2.54 13.25
CA ARG A 14 -5.45 -2.17 13.94
C ARG A 14 -4.93 -3.34 14.77
N SER A 15 -3.62 -3.52 14.83
CA SER A 15 -2.99 -4.51 15.69
C SER A 15 -2.24 -3.85 16.85
N ARG A 16 -1.68 -4.65 17.76
CA ARG A 16 -0.84 -4.17 18.88
C ARG A 16 0.63 -4.04 18.50
N TYR A 17 1.00 -4.38 17.26
CA TYR A 17 2.38 -4.30 16.82
C TYR A 17 2.76 -2.85 16.54
N ILE A 18 3.95 -2.43 16.96
CA ILE A 18 4.43 -1.08 16.72
C ILE A 18 4.75 -0.97 15.23
N ALA A 19 4.13 -0.03 14.52
CA ALA A 19 4.44 0.17 13.11
C ALA A 19 5.86 0.69 12.95
N ASN A 20 6.54 0.18 11.93
CA ASN A 20 7.89 0.61 11.55
C ASN A 20 8.01 0.93 10.05
N HIS A 21 6.94 0.73 9.28
CA HIS A 21 6.84 1.08 7.87
C HIS A 21 5.52 1.80 7.59
N ALA A 22 5.54 2.68 6.59
CA ALA A 22 4.35 3.28 6.02
C ALA A 22 4.24 2.85 4.54
N CYS A 23 3.12 2.24 4.17
CA CYS A 23 2.81 1.90 2.79
C CYS A 23 1.89 2.98 2.22
N VAL A 24 2.36 3.70 1.21
CA VAL A 24 1.67 4.86 0.63
C VAL A 24 1.13 4.51 -0.75
N PHE A 25 -0.13 4.85 -1.00
CA PHE A 25 -0.78 4.71 -2.30
C PHE A 25 -0.80 6.06 -3.02
N MET A 26 -0.49 6.07 -4.31
CA MET A 26 -0.44 7.27 -5.13
C MET A 26 -1.03 7.00 -6.50
N ALA A 27 -1.88 7.90 -6.99
CA ALA A 27 -2.29 7.92 -8.38
C ALA A 27 -1.29 8.74 -9.20
N ARG A 28 -0.95 8.23 -10.39
CA ARG A 28 -0.01 8.85 -11.33
C ARG A 28 -0.65 8.95 -12.71
N GLY A 29 -0.61 10.13 -13.31
CA GLY A 29 -1.00 10.31 -14.71
C GLY A 29 -0.04 9.58 -15.66
N LEU A 30 -0.61 8.80 -16.58
CA LEU A 30 0.14 8.07 -17.62
C LEU A 30 0.59 9.00 -18.75
N THR A 31 -0.32 9.83 -19.25
CA THR A 31 -0.08 10.78 -20.36
C THR A 31 0.17 12.20 -19.87
N ALA A 32 -0.36 12.54 -18.69
CA ALA A 32 -0.24 13.84 -18.08
C ALA A 32 0.69 13.79 -16.86
N ASN A 33 1.50 14.84 -16.67
CA ASN A 33 2.47 14.90 -15.59
C ASN A 33 1.82 15.35 -14.26
N TRP A 34 1.03 14.47 -13.66
CA TRP A 34 0.46 14.70 -12.32
C TRP A 34 0.65 13.47 -11.43
N LYS A 35 0.70 13.72 -10.13
CA LYS A 35 0.81 12.71 -9.08
C LYS A 35 0.01 13.17 -7.86
N GLN A 36 -0.77 12.28 -7.25
CA GLN A 36 -1.56 12.59 -6.07
C GLN A 36 -1.49 11.42 -5.07
N PRO A 37 -0.98 11.64 -3.84
CA PRO A 37 -1.12 10.68 -2.76
C PRO A 37 -2.61 10.43 -2.47
N LEU A 38 -3.01 9.17 -2.37
CA LEU A 38 -4.38 8.76 -2.07
C LEU A 38 -4.55 8.49 -0.57
N GLY A 39 -3.54 7.90 0.06
CA GLY A 39 -3.56 7.55 1.46
C GLY A 39 -2.37 6.68 1.84
N PHE A 40 -2.31 6.29 3.11
CA PHE A 40 -1.26 5.43 3.64
C PHE A 40 -1.82 4.47 4.68
N VAL A 41 -1.13 3.35 4.87
CA VAL A 41 -1.33 2.41 5.99
C VAL A 41 -0.03 2.21 6.73
N PHE A 42 -0.11 1.92 8.02
CA PHE A 42 1.04 1.66 8.87
C PHE A 42 1.17 0.16 9.11
N SER A 43 2.36 -0.39 8.88
CA SER A 43 2.62 -1.81 9.07
C SER A 43 3.82 -2.06 9.99
N SER A 44 3.74 -3.17 10.73
CA SER A 44 4.87 -3.73 11.45
C SER A 44 5.56 -4.77 10.55
N GLY A 45 6.41 -4.29 9.64
CA GLY A 45 7.07 -5.09 8.61
C GLY A 45 6.35 -5.07 7.27
N THR A 46 6.54 -6.11 6.46
CA THR A 46 5.91 -6.24 5.14
C THR A 46 4.39 -6.38 5.28
N VAL A 47 3.64 -5.55 4.55
CA VAL A 47 2.19 -5.68 4.46
C VAL A 47 1.83 -7.05 3.90
N LYS A 48 0.94 -7.77 4.57
CA LYS A 48 0.49 -9.10 4.11
C LYS A 48 -0.15 -9.00 2.72
N ASP A 49 0.18 -9.92 1.82
CA ASP A 49 -0.29 -9.93 0.42
C ASP A 49 -1.82 -9.80 0.30
N VAL A 50 -2.57 -10.47 1.19
CA VAL A 50 -4.04 -10.42 1.22
C VAL A 50 -4.54 -9.00 1.55
N SER A 51 -3.95 -8.36 2.56
CA SER A 51 -4.31 -7.00 2.97
C SER A 51 -3.92 -5.98 1.90
N LEU A 52 -2.74 -6.10 1.30
CA LEU A 52 -2.28 -5.21 0.24
C LEU A 52 -3.19 -5.29 -0.98
N LYS A 53 -3.56 -6.50 -1.42
CA LYS A 53 -4.47 -6.69 -2.54
C LYS A 53 -5.83 -6.03 -2.30
N GLN A 54 -6.37 -6.15 -1.10
CA GLN A 54 -7.66 -5.54 -0.76
C GLN A 54 -7.58 -4.01 -0.76
N LEU A 55 -6.52 -3.44 -0.18
CA LEU A 55 -6.28 -1.98 -0.20
C LEU A 55 -6.15 -1.44 -1.63
N ILE A 56 -5.43 -2.15 -2.50
CA ILE A 56 -5.29 -1.80 -3.92
C ILE A 56 -6.65 -1.83 -4.64
N LEU A 57 -7.44 -2.88 -4.44
CA LEU A 57 -8.76 -3.00 -5.07
C LEU A 57 -9.69 -1.85 -4.67
N ILE A 58 -9.67 -1.45 -3.40
CA ILE A 58 -10.47 -0.32 -2.90
C ILE A 58 -10.00 0.98 -3.54
N ALA A 59 -8.69 1.23 -3.59
CA ALA A 59 -8.15 2.41 -4.26
C ALA A 59 -8.55 2.47 -5.75
N ILE A 60 -8.54 1.33 -6.46
CA ILE A 60 -9.00 1.26 -7.86
C ILE A 60 -10.48 1.64 -7.96
N ILE A 61 -11.34 1.05 -7.12
CA ILE A 61 -12.77 1.34 -7.11
C ILE A 61 -13.03 2.82 -6.85
N GLU A 62 -12.36 3.42 -5.87
CA GLU A 62 -12.50 4.85 -5.55
C GLU A 62 -12.04 5.75 -6.71
N LEU A 63 -10.93 5.40 -7.37
CA LEU A 63 -10.44 6.13 -8.56
C LEU A 63 -11.42 6.03 -9.74
N GLU A 64 -11.99 4.86 -9.97
CA GLU A 64 -12.98 4.66 -11.04
C GLU A 64 -14.28 5.43 -10.75
N GLN A 65 -14.73 5.49 -9.50
CA GLN A 65 -15.91 6.26 -9.10
C GLN A 65 -15.77 7.77 -9.39
N ILE A 66 -14.55 8.31 -9.32
CA ILE A 66 -14.26 9.71 -9.67
C ILE A 66 -13.93 9.92 -11.14
N GLY A 67 -14.06 8.87 -11.97
CA GLY A 67 -13.87 8.93 -13.43
C GLY A 67 -12.44 8.72 -13.91
N LEU A 68 -11.53 8.26 -13.04
CA LEU A 68 -10.17 7.89 -13.45
C LEU A 68 -10.12 6.42 -13.87
N CYS A 69 -9.65 6.15 -15.10
CA CYS A 69 -9.46 4.78 -15.58
C CYS A 69 -8.07 4.26 -15.20
N VAL A 70 -8.02 3.33 -14.24
CA VAL A 70 -6.75 2.69 -13.82
C VAL A 70 -6.33 1.67 -14.87
N LYS A 71 -5.17 1.89 -15.52
CA LYS A 71 -4.62 0.97 -16.53
C LYS A 71 -3.54 0.02 -16.01
N ALA A 72 -2.87 0.39 -14.93
CA ALA A 72 -1.79 -0.39 -14.34
C ALA A 72 -1.63 -0.04 -12.86
N VAL A 73 -1.19 -1.03 -12.08
CA VAL A 73 -0.72 -0.86 -10.69
C VAL A 73 0.75 -1.22 -10.68
N ILE A 74 1.56 -0.35 -10.06
CA ILE A 74 3.00 -0.56 -9.92
C ILE A 74 3.29 -0.72 -8.42
N CYS A 75 3.88 -1.85 -8.05
CA CYS A 75 4.35 -2.12 -6.69
C CYS A 75 5.85 -2.41 -6.73
N ASP A 76 6.53 -2.14 -5.63
CA ASP A 76 7.90 -2.58 -5.45
C ASP A 76 7.94 -4.10 -5.26
N PRO A 77 8.78 -4.84 -6.01
CA PRO A 77 9.06 -6.22 -5.69
C PRO A 77 9.94 -6.26 -4.42
N GLY A 78 9.31 -6.24 -3.25
CA GLY A 78 9.98 -6.42 -1.97
C GLY A 78 10.75 -7.75 -1.90
N SER A 79 11.92 -7.72 -1.25
CA SER A 79 13.04 -8.67 -1.31
C SER A 79 12.83 -10.11 -0.77
N ASN A 80 11.70 -10.77 -1.03
CA ASN A 80 11.46 -12.17 -0.62
C ASN A 80 11.77 -13.23 -1.70
N ASN A 81 12.35 -12.86 -2.85
CA ASN A 81 12.73 -13.79 -3.91
C ASN A 81 14.25 -13.93 -4.11
N ARG A 82 15.00 -14.08 -3.01
CA ARG A 82 16.26 -14.81 -3.10
C ARG A 82 15.96 -16.24 -2.69
N PRO A 83 15.81 -17.21 -3.62
CA PRO A 83 16.10 -18.57 -3.22
C PRO A 83 17.51 -18.53 -2.65
N SER A 84 17.69 -19.07 -1.45
CA SER A 84 18.99 -19.43 -0.94
C SER A 84 19.68 -20.30 -2.00
N GLN A 85 20.48 -19.67 -2.87
CA GLN A 85 21.51 -20.34 -3.63
C GLN A 85 22.58 -20.71 -2.61
N ASN A 86 22.36 -21.81 -1.89
CA ASN A 86 23.45 -22.51 -1.26
C ASN A 86 24.22 -23.22 -2.40
N PRO A 87 25.53 -23.02 -2.53
CA PRO A 87 26.37 -23.77 -3.46
C PRO A 87 26.40 -25.27 -3.14
#